data_AF-A0A4Y7TSV8-F1
#
_entry.id   AF-A0A4Y7TSV8-F1
#
_cell.length_a   1.000
_cell.length_b   1.000
_cell.length_c   1.000
_cell.angle_alpha   90.00
_cell.angle_beta   90.00
_cell.angle_gamma   90.00
#
_symmetry.space_group_name_H-M   'P 1'
#
loop_
_entity.id
_entity.type
_entity.pdbx_description
1 polymer ?
#
loop_
_entity_poly.entity_id
_entity_poly.type
_entity_poly.pdbx_seq_one_letter_code
_entity_poly.pdbx_strand_id
1 'polypeptide(L)'
;MAATQPFKYTVHVRGNGGILQGAPVSFTEEARVALFSPNPPPNLVRDLLATLATRHHDEIMGMQDWRCWKCSGHAVSMLHNPMSYLYKTDSPGVVDLVLPICRNRGACDAEGGQMFAQEMARMQIGGGL
;
A
#
# COMPACT_ATOMS: atom_id res chain seq x y z
N MET A 1 9.13 26.60 9.24
CA MET A 1 8.47 25.58 8.40
C MET A 1 9.34 24.33 8.44
N ALA A 2 8.76 23.14 8.62
CA ALA A 2 9.54 21.90 8.56
C ALA A 2 9.92 21.62 7.10
N ALA A 3 11.16 21.20 6.85
CA ALA A 3 11.60 20.85 5.50
C ALA A 3 10.86 19.59 5.01
N THR A 4 10.42 19.61 3.74
CA THR A 4 9.84 18.48 3.03
C THR A 4 10.75 18.04 1.88
N GLN A 5 10.59 16.80 1.45
CA GLN A 5 11.26 16.25 0.28
C GLN A 5 10.25 15.40 -0.52
N PRO A 6 10.28 15.46 -1.86
CA PRO A 6 9.42 14.64 -2.69
C PRO A 6 9.84 13.17 -2.67
N PHE A 7 8.87 12.28 -2.82
CA PHE A 7 9.07 10.83 -2.99
C PHE A 7 7.99 10.25 -3.90
N LYS A 8 8.22 9.01 -4.36
CA LYS A 8 7.26 8.29 -5.21
C LYS A 8 6.38 7.37 -4.36
N TYR A 9 5.06 7.49 -4.51
CA TYR A 9 4.09 6.54 -3.98
C TYR A 9 3.60 5.64 -5.12
N THR A 10 3.88 4.33 -5.05
CA THR A 10 3.55 3.37 -6.12
C THR A 10 2.57 2.33 -5.62
N VAL A 11 1.46 2.18 -6.31
CA VAL A 11 0.39 1.24 -5.95
C VAL A 11 0.36 0.07 -6.93
N HIS A 12 0.39 -1.14 -6.38
CA HIS A 12 0.24 -2.39 -7.13
C HIS A 12 -1.06 -3.07 -6.75
N VAL A 13 -1.99 -3.14 -7.71
CA VAL A 13 -3.28 -3.80 -7.50
C VAL A 13 -3.14 -5.29 -7.79
N ARG A 14 -3.45 -6.13 -6.80
CA ARG A 14 -3.44 -7.60 -6.94
C ARG A 14 -4.84 -8.14 -7.22
N GLY A 15 -4.92 -9.10 -8.13
CA GLY A 15 -6.12 -9.82 -8.48
C GLY A 15 -6.07 -11.29 -8.13
N ASN A 16 -6.99 -12.04 -8.72
CA ASN A 16 -7.14 -13.46 -8.47
C ASN A 16 -5.89 -14.24 -8.89
N GLY A 17 -5.48 -15.19 -8.05
CA GLY A 17 -4.25 -15.96 -8.23
C GLY A 17 -2.96 -15.18 -8.00
N GLY A 18 -3.02 -13.98 -7.40
CA GLY A 18 -1.83 -13.15 -7.14
C GLY A 18 -1.29 -12.41 -8.37
N ILE A 19 -2.02 -12.44 -9.48
CA ILE A 19 -1.70 -11.73 -10.71
C ILE A 19 -1.98 -10.24 -10.51
N LEU A 20 -1.08 -9.36 -10.94
CA LEU A 20 -1.32 -7.91 -10.91
C LEU A 20 -2.46 -7.55 -11.88
N GLN A 21 -3.41 -6.75 -11.39
CA GLN A 21 -4.45 -6.15 -12.23
C GLN A 21 -3.91 -4.83 -12.78
N GLY A 22 -3.52 -4.82 -14.05
CA GLY A 22 -3.07 -3.62 -14.75
C GLY A 22 -1.63 -3.19 -14.41
N ALA A 23 -1.27 -1.99 -14.88
CA ALA A 23 0.02 -1.38 -14.60
C ALA A 23 0.05 -0.74 -13.20
N PRO A 24 1.23 -0.64 -12.55
CA PRO A 24 1.34 0.09 -11.29
C PRO A 24 0.93 1.56 -11.45
N VAL A 25 0.16 2.06 -10.49
CA VAL A 25 -0.24 3.47 -10.42
C VAL A 25 0.82 4.22 -9.61
N SER A 26 1.18 5.44 -10.00
CA SER A 26 2.25 6.20 -9.36
C SER A 26 1.85 7.64 -9.10
N PHE A 27 2.14 8.12 -7.89
CA PHE A 27 1.91 9.49 -7.45
C PHE A 27 3.22 10.11 -6.96
N THR A 28 3.36 11.42 -7.13
CA THR A 28 4.44 12.20 -6.52
C THR A 28 3.90 12.84 -5.25
N GLU A 29 4.58 12.62 -4.14
CA GLU A 29 4.14 13.01 -2.80
C GLU A 29 5.26 13.73 -2.04
N GLU A 30 4.90 14.46 -0.99
CA GLU A 30 5.87 15.13 -0.12
C GLU A 30 5.78 14.63 1.32
N ALA A 31 6.94 14.44 1.95
CA ALA A 31 7.03 14.05 3.35
C ALA A 31 8.08 14.88 4.07
N ARG A 32 7.96 14.97 5.40
CA ARG A 32 8.96 15.63 6.25
C ARG A 32 10.30 14.90 6.11
N VAL A 33 11.40 15.65 6.01
CA VAL A 33 12.77 15.09 5.86
C VAL A 33 13.12 14.08 6.97
N ALA A 34 12.57 14.24 8.18
CA ALA A 34 12.77 13.29 9.29
C ALA A 34 12.31 11.85 8.98
N LEU A 35 11.43 11.65 7.99
CA LEU A 35 10.95 10.33 7.57
C LEU A 35 11.91 9.60 6.62
N PHE A 36 12.93 10.28 6.10
CA PHE A 36 13.96 9.71 5.22
C PHE A 36 15.18 9.20 6.00
N SER A 37 15.13 9.23 7.33
CA SER A 37 16.15 8.64 8.20
C SER A 37 16.09 7.10 8.17
N PRO A 38 17.21 6.37 8.37
CA PRO A 38 17.21 4.93 8.60
C PRO A 38 16.36 4.47 9.80
N ASN A 39 16.12 5.35 10.77
CA ASN A 39 15.29 5.08 11.93
C ASN A 39 14.29 6.24 12.15
N PRO A 40 13.24 6.32 11.31
CA PRO A 40 12.23 7.38 11.43
C PRO A 40 11.28 7.08 12.60
N PRO A 41 10.67 8.09 13.25
CA PRO A 41 9.69 7.86 14.30
C PRO A 41 8.51 6.98 13.81
N PRO A 42 8.25 5.81 14.43
CA PRO A 42 7.30 4.84 13.88
C PRO A 42 5.86 5.35 13.74
N ASN A 43 5.42 6.20 14.66
CA ASN A 43 4.11 6.83 14.60
C ASN A 43 3.98 7.75 13.38
N LEU A 44 5.01 8.53 13.05
CA LEU A 44 4.98 9.43 11.89
C LEU A 44 4.97 8.65 10.57
N VAL A 45 5.69 7.53 10.50
CA VAL A 45 5.64 6.63 9.34
C VAL A 45 4.23 6.07 9.19
N ARG A 46 3.65 5.50 10.25
CA ARG A 46 2.30 4.93 10.22
C ARG A 46 1.26 5.96 9.78
N ASP A 47 1.33 7.18 10.32
CA ASP A 47 0.38 8.25 10.01
C ASP A 47 0.52 8.70 8.54
N LEU A 48 1.75 8.79 8.01
CA LEU A 48 1.99 9.06 6.59
C LEU A 48 1.36 7.96 5.72
N LEU A 49 1.67 6.69 6.00
CA LEU A 49 1.21 5.55 5.20
C LEU A 49 -0.33 5.46 5.19
N ALA A 50 -0.98 5.64 6.34
CA ALA A 50 -2.44 5.69 6.43
C ALA A 50 -3.02 6.87 5.62
N THR A 51 -2.39 8.05 5.71
CA THR A 51 -2.82 9.24 4.97
C THR A 51 -2.73 9.03 3.46
N LEU A 52 -1.64 8.42 2.96
CA LEU A 52 -1.47 8.11 1.54
C LEU A 52 -2.54 7.15 1.04
N ALA A 53 -2.77 6.05 1.77
CA ALA A 53 -3.78 5.06 1.42
C ALA A 53 -5.18 5.69 1.36
N THR A 54 -5.57 6.47 2.38
CA THR A 54 -6.87 7.15 2.40
C THR A 54 -7.00 8.21 1.31
N ARG A 55 -5.97 9.02 1.08
CA ARG A 55 -6.01 10.12 0.10
C ARG A 55 -6.25 9.62 -1.32
N HIS A 56 -5.58 8.53 -1.70
CA HIS A 56 -5.59 8.02 -3.06
C HIS A 56 -6.62 6.91 -3.29
N HIS A 57 -7.33 6.47 -2.25
CA HIS A 57 -8.28 5.35 -2.32
C HIS A 57 -9.33 5.52 -3.42
N ASP A 58 -10.07 6.62 -3.36
CA ASP A 58 -11.18 6.88 -4.28
C ASP A 58 -10.67 7.13 -5.70
N GLU A 59 -9.51 7.78 -5.84
CA GLU A 59 -8.88 8.00 -7.14
C GLU A 59 -8.53 6.66 -7.80
N ILE A 60 -7.86 5.75 -7.07
CA ILE A 60 -7.49 4.42 -7.58
C ILE A 60 -8.74 3.59 -7.89
N MET A 61 -9.75 3.61 -7.00
CA MET A 61 -11.03 2.93 -7.24
C MET A 61 -11.75 3.45 -8.49
N GLY A 62 -11.61 4.74 -8.82
CA GLY A 62 -12.21 5.36 -10.00
C GLY A 62 -11.46 5.15 -11.32
N MET A 63 -10.22 4.63 -11.30
CA MET A 63 -9.41 4.46 -12.52
C MET A 63 -9.96 3.39 -13.47
N GLN A 64 -10.59 2.34 -12.93
CA GLN A 64 -11.19 1.26 -13.72
C GLN A 64 -12.13 0.39 -12.88
N ASP A 65 -12.90 -0.48 -13.54
CA ASP A 65 -13.72 -1.49 -12.89
C ASP A 65 -12.86 -2.64 -12.33
N TRP A 66 -12.56 -2.56 -11.04
CA TRP A 66 -11.78 -3.58 -10.36
C TRP A 66 -12.59 -4.86 -10.07
N ARG A 67 -11.93 -6.00 -10.19
CA ARG A 67 -12.47 -7.30 -9.75
C ARG A 67 -11.91 -7.66 -8.40
N CYS A 68 -12.75 -8.25 -7.56
CA CYS A 68 -12.35 -8.73 -6.25
C CYS A 68 -11.14 -9.67 -6.37
N TRP A 69 -10.18 -9.51 -5.47
CA TRP A 69 -8.94 -10.28 -5.50
C TRP A 69 -9.18 -11.78 -5.35
N LYS A 70 -10.28 -12.19 -4.70
CA LYS A 70 -10.57 -13.60 -4.42
C LYS A 70 -11.68 -14.20 -5.28
N CYS A 71 -12.70 -13.40 -5.62
CA CYS A 71 -13.89 -13.89 -6.33
C CYS A 71 -14.16 -13.06 -7.59
N SER A 72 -15.07 -13.50 -8.44
CA SER A 72 -15.41 -12.79 -9.70
C SER A 72 -16.28 -11.54 -9.50
N GLY A 73 -16.62 -11.19 -8.25
CA GLY A 73 -17.44 -10.03 -7.93
C GLY A 73 -16.76 -8.70 -8.27
N HIS A 74 -17.56 -7.67 -8.54
CA HIS A 74 -17.07 -6.30 -8.64
C HIS A 74 -16.53 -5.85 -7.28
N ALA A 75 -15.37 -5.18 -7.29
CA ALA A 75 -14.83 -4.59 -6.08
C ALA A 75 -15.56 -3.28 -5.76
N VAL A 76 -15.82 -3.07 -4.47
CA VAL A 76 -16.47 -1.86 -3.93
C VAL A 76 -15.52 -1.04 -3.05
N SER A 77 -14.34 -1.59 -2.76
CA SER A 77 -13.27 -0.96 -2.00
C SER A 77 -11.97 -1.74 -2.21
N MET A 78 -10.91 -1.33 -1.52
CA MET A 78 -9.60 -1.96 -1.52
C MET A 78 -9.03 -2.07 -0.11
N LEU A 79 -8.34 -3.17 0.17
CA LEU A 79 -7.44 -3.28 1.30
C LEU A 79 -6.07 -2.76 0.91
N HIS A 80 -5.51 -1.88 1.73
CA HIS A 80 -4.19 -1.29 1.53
C HIS A 80 -3.16 -1.91 2.48
N ASN A 81 -1.95 -2.14 1.98
CA ASN A 81 -0.80 -2.56 2.78
C ASN A 81 0.45 -1.78 2.35
N PRO A 82 0.50 -0.48 2.69
CA PRO A 82 1.60 0.40 2.31
C PRO A 82 2.86 0.11 3.12
N MET A 83 4.00 0.08 2.44
CA MET A 83 5.33 -0.15 2.99
C MET A 83 6.25 1.03 2.66
N SER A 84 6.93 1.54 3.67
CA SER A 84 7.86 2.66 3.51
C SER A 84 9.28 2.18 3.19
N TYR A 85 9.87 2.80 2.17
CA TYR A 85 11.28 2.69 1.81
C TYR A 85 11.93 4.08 1.73
N LEU A 86 11.39 5.07 2.46
CA LEU A 86 11.87 6.45 2.43
C LEU A 86 13.31 6.60 2.91
N TYR A 87 13.81 5.63 3.68
CA TYR A 87 15.20 5.58 4.14
C TYR A 87 16.20 5.22 3.03
N LYS A 88 15.74 4.75 1.84
CA LYS A 88 16.64 4.40 0.73
C LYS A 88 17.14 5.65 0.03
N THR A 89 18.46 5.78 -0.13
CA THR A 89 19.10 6.94 -0.78
C THR A 89 18.75 7.06 -2.27
N ASP A 90 18.82 5.95 -3.02
CA ASP A 90 18.71 6.00 -4.49
C ASP A 90 17.27 6.00 -5.01
N SER A 91 16.32 5.55 -4.18
CA SER A 91 14.92 5.38 -4.57
C SER A 91 13.99 5.45 -3.37
N PRO A 92 13.94 6.59 -2.65
CA PRO A 92 13.01 6.76 -1.54
C PRO A 92 11.59 6.72 -2.08
N GLY A 93 10.75 5.90 -1.45
CA GLY A 93 9.38 5.76 -1.88
C GLY A 93 8.52 4.99 -0.90
N VAL A 94 7.24 4.93 -1.21
CA VAL A 94 6.27 4.06 -0.56
C VAL A 94 5.69 3.15 -1.63
N VAL A 95 5.63 1.86 -1.32
CA VAL A 95 4.97 0.87 -2.18
C VAL A 95 3.74 0.38 -1.45
N ASP A 96 2.57 0.46 -2.09
CA ASP A 96 1.32 -0.03 -1.55
C ASP A 96 0.80 -1.20 -2.37
N LEU A 97 0.67 -2.35 -1.71
CA LEU A 97 0.01 -3.51 -2.28
C LEU A 97 -1.46 -3.42 -1.93
N VAL A 98 -2.33 -3.44 -2.94
CA VAL A 98 -3.76 -3.32 -2.71
C VAL A 98 -4.54 -4.52 -3.22
N LEU A 99 -5.56 -4.92 -2.47
CA LEU A 99 -6.47 -6.00 -2.82
C LEU A 99 -7.88 -5.44 -2.99
N PRO A 100 -8.45 -5.40 -4.20
CA PRO A 100 -9.84 -5.01 -4.38
C PRO A 100 -10.78 -6.02 -3.71
N ILE A 101 -11.80 -5.55 -2.99
CA ILE A 101 -12.72 -6.40 -2.23
C ILE A 101 -14.17 -6.16 -2.66
N CYS A 102 -14.95 -7.24 -2.80
CA CYS A 102 -16.35 -7.14 -3.23
C CYS A 102 -17.32 -6.66 -2.15
N ARG A 103 -16.90 -6.68 -0.87
CA ARG A 103 -17.72 -6.24 0.26
C ARG A 103 -16.85 -5.91 1.47
N ASN A 104 -17.03 -4.70 2.01
CA ASN A 104 -16.43 -4.30 3.27
C ASN A 104 -16.93 -5.17 4.42
N ARG A 105 -16.03 -5.62 5.30
CA ARG A 105 -16.27 -6.56 6.39
C ARG A 105 -16.85 -7.91 5.93
N GLY A 106 -16.63 -8.27 4.66
CA GLY A 106 -17.00 -9.58 4.10
C GLY A 106 -15.87 -10.60 4.21
N ALA A 107 -16.11 -11.82 3.71
CA ALA A 107 -15.09 -12.88 3.71
C ALA A 107 -13.82 -12.50 2.93
N CYS A 108 -13.97 -11.86 1.76
CA CYS A 108 -12.82 -11.44 0.95
C CYS A 108 -11.98 -10.34 1.64
N ASP A 109 -12.61 -9.51 2.48
CA ASP A 109 -11.93 -8.51 3.30
C ASP A 109 -11.14 -9.20 4.42
N ALA A 110 -11.82 -9.98 5.27
CA ALA A 110 -11.19 -10.68 6.39
C ALA A 110 -10.02 -11.57 5.96
N GLU A 111 -10.18 -12.33 4.88
CA GLU A 111 -9.14 -13.20 4.35
C GLU A 111 -7.99 -12.43 3.69
N GLY A 112 -8.29 -11.30 3.04
CA GLY A 112 -7.26 -10.43 2.46
C GLY A 112 -6.38 -9.82 3.55
N GLY A 113 -6.99 -9.39 4.66
CA GLY A 113 -6.26 -8.93 5.84
C GLY A 113 -5.37 -10.02 6.44
N GLN A 114 -5.84 -11.26 6.52
CA GLN A 114 -5.02 -12.39 6.97
C GLN A 114 -3.86 -12.69 6.02
N MET A 115 -4.08 -12.59 4.69
CA MET A 115 -3.02 -12.76 3.70
C MET A 115 -1.90 -11.74 3.93
N PHE A 116 -2.23 -10.46 4.03
CA PHE A 116 -1.21 -9.42 4.27
C PHE A 116 -0.49 -9.63 5.61
N ALA A 117 -1.21 -9.98 6.68
CA ALA A 117 -0.59 -10.27 7.97
C ALA A 117 0.43 -11.44 7.87
N GLN A 118 0.10 -12.49 7.12
CA GLN A 118 1.00 -13.62 6.90
C GLN A 118 2.19 -13.26 6.02
N GLU A 119 2.00 -12.48 4.95
CA GLU A 119 3.09 -12.01 4.08
C GLU A 119 4.08 -11.13 4.87
N MET A 120 3.58 -10.19 5.68
CA MET A 120 4.40 -9.34 6.53
C MET A 120 5.19 -10.17 7.57
N ALA A 121 4.54 -11.14 8.22
CA ALA A 121 5.20 -12.03 9.17
C ALA A 121 6.32 -12.85 8.50
N ARG A 122 6.12 -13.33 7.26
CA ARG A 122 7.15 -14.06 6.50
C ARG A 122 8.35 -13.17 6.16
N MET A 123 8.11 -11.92 5.76
CA MET A 123 9.19 -10.98 5.45
C MET A 123 10.02 -10.62 6.69
N GLN A 124 9.40 -10.56 7.87
CA GLN A 124 10.10 -10.30 9.13
C GLN A 124 10.99 -11.47 9.59
N ILE A 125 10.60 -12.71 9.31
CA ILE A 125 11.36 -13.91 9.71
C ILE A 125 12.48 -14.21 8.69
N GLY A 126 12.30 -13.89 7.41
CA GLY A 126 13.29 -14.10 6.35
C GLY A 126 14.35 -13.01 6.20
N GLY A 127 14.23 -11.89 6.93
CA GLY A 127 15.11 -10.71 6.85
C GLY A 127 16.33 -10.73 7.78
N GLY A 128 16.68 -11.90 8.34
CA GLY A 128 17.92 -12.08 9.08
C GLY A 128 19.10 -12.36 8.13
N LEU A 129 19.56 -11.34 7.42
CA LEU A 129 20.88 -11.28 6.78
C LEU A 129 21.47 -9.88 6.95
#